data_AF-A0A210VRQ9-F1
#
_entry.id   AF-A0A210VRQ9-F1
#
_cell.length_a   1.000
_cell.length_b   1.000
_cell.length_c   1.000
_cell.angle_alpha   90.00
_cell.angle_beta   90.00
_cell.angle_gamma   90.00
#
_symmetry.space_group_name_H-M   'P 1'
#
loop_
_entity.id
_entity.type
_entity.pdbx_description
1 polymer ?
#
loop_
_entity_poly.entity_id
_entity_poly.type
_entity_poly.pdbx_seq_one_letter_code
_entity_poly.pdbx_strand_id
1 'polypeptide(L)'
;MTMPSAKLACTASAQRFEEWKRRPVYMAHCFTANLARQLCGVQLKPGEGMASVMGIPEAMGLSTFRALAPFRSAEANELRSSVAALARRMRRERLVVA
;
A
#
# COMPACT_ATOMS: atom_id res chain seq x y z
N MET A 1 -27.64 -13.37 -1.11
CA MET A 1 -26.21 -13.48 -1.51
C MET A 1 -25.49 -12.23 -1.05
N THR A 2 -24.70 -12.32 0.02
CA THR A 2 -23.83 -11.23 0.49
C THR A 2 -22.72 -11.07 -0.54
N MET A 3 -22.65 -9.93 -1.24
CA MET A 3 -21.54 -9.65 -2.14
C MET A 3 -20.24 -9.73 -1.34
N PRO A 4 -19.21 -10.48 -1.79
CA PRO A 4 -17.95 -10.55 -1.08
C PRO A 4 -17.37 -9.13 -1.00
N SER A 5 -17.26 -8.60 0.21
CA SER A 5 -16.87 -7.21 0.41
C SER A 5 -15.50 -6.96 -0.22
N ALA A 6 -15.46 -6.05 -1.17
CA ALA A 6 -14.29 -5.81 -2.01
C ALA A 6 -13.10 -5.34 -1.17
N LYS A 7 -12.05 -6.17 -1.07
CA LYS A 7 -10.85 -5.84 -0.29
C LYS A 7 -10.04 -4.68 -0.89
N LEU A 8 -10.14 -4.45 -2.20
CA LEU A 8 -9.31 -3.49 -2.94
C LEU A 8 -10.17 -2.40 -3.62
N ALA A 9 -9.60 -1.19 -3.74
CA ALA A 9 -10.27 -0.02 -4.31
C ALA A 9 -10.72 -0.20 -5.77
N CYS A 10 -9.95 -0.92 -6.60
CA CYS A 10 -10.33 -1.23 -7.98
C CYS A 10 -11.66 -2.01 -8.04
N THR A 11 -11.76 -3.07 -7.23
CA THR A 11 -12.93 -3.95 -7.15
C THR A 11 -14.13 -3.22 -6.57
N ALA A 12 -13.92 -2.41 -5.52
CA ALA A 12 -15.00 -1.63 -4.90
C ALA A 12 -15.53 -0.51 -5.79
N SER A 13 -14.70 0.00 -6.70
CA SER A 13 -15.11 1.05 -7.66
C SER A 13 -15.85 0.49 -8.88
N ALA A 14 -16.05 -0.84 -8.98
CA ALA A 14 -16.57 -1.52 -10.16
C ALA A 14 -15.82 -1.18 -11.48
N GLN A 15 -14.57 -0.71 -11.38
CA GLN A 15 -13.73 -0.33 -12.52
C GLN A 15 -12.86 -1.50 -12.94
N ARG A 16 -12.59 -1.61 -14.24
CA ARG A 16 -11.59 -2.56 -14.73
C ARG A 16 -10.21 -2.12 -14.25
N PHE A 17 -9.33 -3.09 -13.97
CA PHE A 17 -7.97 -2.80 -13.50
C PHE A 17 -7.18 -1.87 -14.45
N GLU A 18 -7.37 -2.04 -15.76
CA GLU A 18 -6.76 -1.23 -16.81
C GLU A 18 -7.14 0.25 -16.76
N GLU A 19 -8.36 0.55 -16.32
CA GLU A 19 -8.84 1.92 -16.13
C GLU A 19 -8.34 2.46 -14.79
N TRP A 20 -8.44 1.62 -13.74
CA TRP A 20 -8.00 1.96 -12.40
C TRP A 20 -6.51 2.35 -12.34
N LYS A 21 -5.64 1.60 -13.04
CA LYS A 21 -4.19 1.84 -13.01
C LYS A 21 -3.76 3.19 -13.59
N ARG A 22 -4.62 3.83 -14.40
CA ARG A 22 -4.37 5.16 -14.96
C ARG A 22 -4.70 6.29 -14.00
N ARG A 23 -5.38 6.00 -12.87
CA ARG A 23 -5.81 7.03 -11.92
C ARG A 23 -4.65 7.48 -11.02
N PRO A 24 -4.61 8.78 -10.63
CA PRO A 24 -3.59 9.27 -9.69
C PRO A 24 -3.57 8.51 -8.35
N VAL A 25 -4.74 8.05 -7.90
CA VAL A 25 -4.86 7.24 -6.67
C VAL A 25 -4.09 5.92 -6.78
N TYR A 26 -4.04 5.28 -7.95
CA TYR A 26 -3.24 4.07 -8.14
C TYR A 26 -1.75 4.36 -7.98
N MET A 27 -1.25 5.46 -8.54
CA MET A 27 0.15 5.88 -8.40
C MET A 27 0.50 6.14 -6.93
N ALA A 28 -0.38 6.85 -6.20
CA ALA A 28 -0.21 7.06 -4.76
C ALA A 28 -0.22 5.73 -3.97
N HIS A 29 -1.07 4.78 -4.35
CA HIS A 29 -1.09 3.44 -3.75
C HIS A 29 0.22 2.69 -3.99
N CYS A 30 0.78 2.74 -5.21
CA CYS A 30 2.04 2.07 -5.53
C CYS A 30 3.22 2.71 -4.82
N PHE A 31 3.28 4.05 -4.80
CA PHE A 31 4.32 4.80 -4.09
C PHE A 31 4.32 4.49 -2.58
N THR A 32 3.17 4.59 -1.93
CA THR A 32 3.06 4.35 -0.48
C THR A 32 3.30 2.89 -0.12
N ALA A 33 2.90 1.93 -0.97
CA ALA A 33 3.23 0.52 -0.78
C ALA A 33 4.73 0.24 -0.90
N ASN A 34 5.44 0.93 -1.79
CA ASN A 34 6.89 0.80 -1.88
C ASN A 34 7.60 1.37 -0.64
N LEU A 35 7.15 2.52 -0.12
CA LEU A 35 7.67 3.06 1.15
C LEU A 35 7.40 2.10 2.32
N ALA A 36 6.19 1.54 2.40
CA ALA A 36 5.83 0.55 3.41
C ALA A 36 6.78 -0.64 3.37
N ARG A 37 7.04 -1.17 2.16
CA ARG A 37 7.96 -2.29 1.94
C ARG A 37 9.38 -1.96 2.43
N GLN A 38 9.88 -0.76 2.12
CA GLN A 38 11.19 -0.31 2.56
C GLN A 38 11.28 -0.21 4.09
N LEU A 39 10.23 0.30 4.76
CA LEU A 39 10.17 0.36 6.23
C LEU A 39 10.18 -1.02 6.89
N CYS A 40 9.58 -2.02 6.25
CA CYS A 40 9.62 -3.42 6.70
C CYS A 40 10.92 -4.15 6.34
N GLY A 41 11.90 -3.49 5.70
CA GLY A 41 13.16 -4.13 5.28
C GLY A 41 13.01 -5.18 4.17
N VAL A 42 11.84 -5.26 3.54
CA VAL A 42 11.53 -6.30 2.55
C VAL A 42 12.16 -5.93 1.22
N GLN A 43 12.99 -6.81 0.65
CA GLN A 43 13.54 -6.65 -0.69
C GLN A 43 12.83 -7.60 -1.66
N LEU A 44 12.23 -7.05 -2.71
CA LEU A 44 11.65 -7.85 -3.80
C LEU A 44 12.67 -7.97 -4.92
N LYS A 45 12.85 -9.18 -5.44
CA LYS A 45 13.61 -9.41 -6.67
C LYS A 45 12.81 -8.91 -7.88
N PRO A 46 13.47 -8.63 -9.01
CA PRO A 46 12.76 -8.34 -10.27
C PRO A 46 11.73 -9.44 -10.59
N GLY A 47 10.48 -9.03 -10.85
CA GLY A 47 9.37 -9.96 -11.10
C GLY A 47 8.61 -10.43 -9.87
N GLU A 48 9.11 -10.19 -8.65
CA GLU A 48 8.37 -10.48 -7.42
C GLU A 48 7.38 -9.36 -7.10
N GLY A 49 6.19 -9.77 -6.65
CA GLY A 49 5.12 -8.85 -6.24
C GLY A 49 4.92 -8.85 -4.73
N MET A 50 4.03 -7.97 -4.26
CA MET A 50 3.60 -7.97 -2.85
C MET A 50 2.91 -9.28 -2.41
N ALA A 51 2.50 -10.14 -3.34
CA ALA A 51 2.01 -11.48 -3.02
C ALA A 51 3.16 -12.42 -2.59
N SER A 52 4.38 -12.19 -3.07
CA SER A 52 5.57 -12.99 -2.77
C SER A 52 6.04 -12.83 -1.31
N VAL A 53 5.50 -11.87 -0.57
CA VAL A 53 5.86 -11.58 0.83
C VAL A 53 4.82 -12.10 1.82
N MET A 54 3.80 -12.85 1.34
CA MET A 54 2.87 -13.55 2.23
C MET A 54 3.62 -14.58 3.06
N GLY A 55 3.48 -14.50 4.40
CA GLY A 55 4.08 -15.45 5.34
C GLY A 55 5.38 -14.98 6.01
N ILE A 56 5.92 -13.81 5.64
CA ILE A 56 7.05 -13.20 6.35
C ILE A 56 6.50 -12.46 7.59
N PRO A 57 6.86 -12.84 8.83
CA PRO A 57 6.35 -12.20 10.05
C PRO A 57 6.57 -10.68 10.08
N GLU A 58 7.75 -10.23 9.63
CA GLU A 58 8.14 -8.82 9.55
C GLU A 58 7.34 -8.03 8.49
N ALA A 59 6.63 -8.73 7.61
CA ALA A 59 5.78 -8.18 6.56
C ALA A 59 4.28 -8.23 6.88
N MET A 60 3.89 -8.57 8.13
CA MET A 60 2.48 -8.73 8.49
C MET A 60 1.61 -7.50 8.13
N GLY A 61 2.09 -6.29 8.41
CA GLY A 61 1.38 -5.05 8.05
C GLY A 61 1.27 -4.80 6.53
N LEU A 62 2.11 -5.43 5.71
CA LEU A 62 2.09 -5.30 4.25
C LEU A 62 0.96 -6.09 3.60
N SER A 63 0.55 -7.20 4.20
CA SER A 63 -0.46 -8.13 3.67
C SER A 63 -1.79 -7.44 3.34
N THR A 64 -2.24 -6.53 4.22
CA THR A 64 -3.49 -5.78 4.08
C THR A 64 -3.27 -4.26 3.90
N PHE A 65 -2.03 -3.80 3.73
CA PHE A 65 -1.69 -2.37 3.63
C PHE A 65 -2.50 -1.59 2.58
N ARG A 66 -2.73 -2.23 1.42
CA ARG A 66 -3.47 -1.65 0.29
C ARG A 66 -4.99 -1.91 0.33
N ALA A 67 -5.46 -2.63 1.34
CA ALA A 67 -6.87 -2.95 1.48
C ALA A 67 -7.69 -1.72 1.90
N LEU A 68 -8.99 -1.75 1.62
CA LEU A 68 -9.93 -0.76 2.15
C LEU A 68 -9.97 -0.81 3.67
N ALA A 69 -10.34 0.31 4.30
CA ALA A 69 -10.28 0.49 5.74
C ALA A 69 -10.90 -0.66 6.57
N PRO A 70 -12.08 -1.23 6.21
CA PRO A 70 -12.68 -2.32 6.97
C PRO A 70 -11.90 -3.65 6.92
N PHE A 71 -10.97 -3.81 5.97
CA PHE A 71 -10.22 -5.06 5.75
C PHE A 71 -8.74 -4.94 6.11
N ARG A 72 -8.34 -3.84 6.73
CA ARG A 72 -6.95 -3.64 7.20
C ARG A 72 -6.78 -4.23 8.59
N SER A 73 -5.65 -4.90 8.80
CA SER A 73 -5.23 -5.30 10.14
C SER A 73 -4.76 -4.09 10.96
N ALA A 74 -4.59 -4.27 12.27
CA ALA A 74 -4.06 -3.23 13.16
C ALA A 74 -2.65 -2.80 12.72
N GLU A 75 -1.78 -3.77 12.42
CA GLU A 75 -0.41 -3.56 11.97
C GLU A 75 -0.37 -2.81 10.63
N ALA A 76 -1.33 -3.07 9.73
CA ALA A 76 -1.45 -2.33 8.48
C ALA A 76 -1.84 -0.87 8.73
N ASN A 77 -2.69 -0.58 9.71
CA ASN A 77 -3.06 0.80 10.06
C ASN A 77 -1.89 1.56 10.71
N GLU A 78 -1.13 0.90 11.59
CA GLU A 78 0.10 1.46 12.18
C GLU A 78 1.14 1.76 11.09
N LEU A 79 1.40 0.79 10.20
CA LEU A 79 2.34 0.96 9.10
C LEU A 79 1.94 2.11 8.17
N ARG A 80 0.64 2.28 7.90
CA ARG A 80 0.13 3.42 7.11
C ARG A 80 0.40 4.76 7.79
N SER A 81 0.30 4.81 9.11
CA SER A 81 0.60 6.01 9.90
C SER A 81 2.09 6.35 9.82
N SER A 82 2.97 5.36 9.96
CA SER A 82 4.42 5.51 9.79
C SER A 82 4.81 5.96 8.37
N VAL A 83 4.20 5.38 7.34
CA VAL A 83 4.40 5.79 5.93
C VAL A 83 3.94 7.23 5.70
N ALA A 84 2.80 7.63 6.29
CA ALA A 84 2.32 9.01 6.18
C ALA A 84 3.27 10.00 6.86
N ALA A 85 3.81 9.66 8.03
CA ALA A 85 4.82 10.47 8.72
C ALA A 85 6.10 10.61 7.87
N LEU A 86 6.60 9.50 7.31
CA LEU A 86 7.76 9.49 6.42
C LEU A 86 7.53 10.33 5.16
N ALA A 87 6.39 10.16 4.48
CA ALA A 87 6.07 10.92 3.27
C ALA A 87 5.98 12.43 3.56
N ARG A 88 5.44 12.83 4.72
CA ARG A 88 5.42 14.24 5.16
C ARG A 88 6.84 14.76 5.41
N ARG A 89 7.70 13.97 6.05
CA ARG A 89 9.11 14.31 6.29
C ARG A 89 9.86 14.52 4.97
N MET A 90 9.77 13.57 4.03
CA MET A 90 10.42 13.68 2.72
C MET A 90 9.97 14.93 1.94
N ARG A 91 8.68 15.31 2.03
CA ARG A 91 8.18 16.54 1.41
C ARG A 91 8.78 17.78 2.05
N ARG A 92 8.85 17.85 3.38
CA ARG A 92 9.48 18.97 4.08
C ARG A 92 10.95 19.10 3.69
N GLU A 93 11.69 17.99 3.69
CA GLU A 93 13.12 17.99 3.31
C GLU A 93 13.33 18.43 1.85
N ARG A 94 12.46 18.01 0.91
CA ARG A 94 12.50 18.50 -0.48
C ARG A 94 12.16 19.98 -0.64
N LEU A 95 11.30 20.53 0.23
CA LEU A 95 10.94 21.96 0.22
C LEU A 95 12.00 22.84 0.90
N VAL A 96 12.89 22.25 1.70
CA VAL A 96 14.01 22.96 2.36
C VAL A 96 15.24 23.04 1.44
N VAL A 97 15.33 22.17 0.43
CA VAL A 97 16.45 22.10 -0.54
C VAL A 97 16.13 22.82 -1.86
N ALA A 98 14.90 23.33 -2.03
CA ALA A 98 14.46 24.11 -3.19
C ALA A 98 14.42 25.60 -2.85
#